data_AF-A0A0D3L3S4-F1
#
_entry.id   AF-A0A0D3L3S4-F1
#
_cell.length_a   1.000
_cell.length_b   1.000
_cell.length_c   1.000
_cell.angle_alpha   90.00
_cell.angle_beta   90.00
_cell.angle_gamma   90.00
#
_symmetry.space_group_name_H-M   'P 1'
#
loop_
_entity.id
_entity.type
_entity.pdbx_description
1 polymer ?
#
loop_
_entity_poly.entity_id
_entity_poly.type
_entity_poly.pdbx_seq_one_letter_code
_entity_poly.pdbx_strand_id
1 'polypeptide(L)'
;LVCERRYPRREYYFAITMERSFQGPVLIGSSQGGVNIEDVAAETPEAIVKEPIDIVEGIKKEQAVRLAQKMGFPPNVVDSAAENMVKLYNLFLKYDATMVEINPMVEDSDGAVLCMDAKINFDSNSAYRQKKIFDLQDWTQEDERDKDAAKADINYIGLDGNIGCLVNGAGLAMATMDIIKLHGGTPANFLDVGGGATVHQVTEAFKLITSDKKVLAILVNIFGGIMRCDVIAQGIVMAVKDLEIKIPIVVRLQGTRVDDAK
;
A
#
# COMPACT_ATOMS: atom_id res chain seq x y z
N LEU A 1 -9.19 11.26 21.00
CA LEU A 1 -10.27 12.09 20.41
C LEU A 1 -11.44 12.12 21.39
N VAL A 2 -11.94 13.29 21.77
CA VAL A 2 -13.24 13.42 22.48
C VAL A 2 -14.23 13.94 21.44
N CYS A 3 -15.31 13.21 21.19
CA CYS A 3 -16.30 13.52 20.16
C CYS A 3 -17.73 13.45 20.70
N GLU A 4 -18.66 14.07 19.97
CA GLU A 4 -20.09 13.97 20.25
C GLU A 4 -20.60 12.55 19.98
N ARG A 5 -21.37 11.99 20.92
CA ARG A 5 -22.00 10.69 20.73
C ARG A 5 -23.20 10.80 19.80
N ARG A 6 -23.23 9.97 18.75
CA ARG A 6 -24.37 9.79 17.84
C ARG A 6 -25.04 8.43 18.06
N TYR A 7 -26.32 8.33 17.71
CA TYR A 7 -27.11 7.11 17.85
C TYR A 7 -27.49 6.59 16.44
N PRO A 8 -26.74 5.63 15.88
CA PRO A 8 -27.03 5.09 14.56
C PRO A 8 -28.32 4.26 14.58
N ARG A 9 -29.17 4.47 13.57
CA ARG A 9 -30.33 3.60 13.28
C ARG A 9 -29.97 2.49 12.30
N ARG A 10 -29.14 2.83 11.31
CA ARG A 10 -28.68 1.93 10.25
C ARG A 10 -27.24 2.26 9.92
N GLU A 11 -26.49 1.21 9.61
CA GLU A 11 -25.07 1.29 9.26
C GLU A 11 -24.88 0.72 7.86
N TYR A 12 -24.13 1.46 7.05
CA TYR A 12 -23.85 1.14 5.66
C TYR A 12 -22.34 1.15 5.45
N TYR A 13 -21.88 0.37 4.47
CA TYR A 13 -20.51 0.43 3.99
C TYR A 13 -20.46 1.28 2.72
N PHE A 14 -19.53 2.22 2.63
CA PHE A 14 -19.28 2.98 1.42
C PHE A 14 -17.79 3.11 1.16
N ALA A 15 -17.35 2.87 -0.07
CA ALA A 15 -15.98 3.14 -0.47
C ALA A 15 -15.87 3.66 -1.90
N ILE A 16 -14.74 4.31 -2.19
CA ILE A 16 -14.32 4.74 -3.52
C ILE A 16 -12.91 4.20 -3.72
N THR A 17 -12.67 3.49 -4.82
CA THR A 17 -11.34 2.97 -5.18
C THR A 17 -11.08 3.11 -6.67
N MET A 18 -9.81 3.16 -7.07
CA MET A 18 -9.42 2.99 -8.46
C MET A 18 -9.46 1.51 -8.83
N GLU A 19 -10.40 1.12 -9.67
CA GLU A 19 -10.58 -0.27 -10.05
C GLU A 19 -10.03 -0.53 -11.46
N ARG A 20 -9.20 -1.58 -11.60
CA ARG A 20 -8.44 -1.88 -12.82
C ARG A 20 -9.30 -2.45 -13.95
N SER A 21 -10.30 -3.28 -13.64
CA SER A 21 -11.26 -3.80 -14.62
C SER A 21 -12.13 -2.72 -15.25
N PHE A 22 -12.44 -1.64 -14.52
CA PHE A 22 -13.18 -0.48 -15.02
C PHE A 22 -12.26 0.64 -15.53
N GLN A 23 -10.95 0.54 -15.27
CA GLN A 23 -9.95 1.54 -15.64
C GLN A 23 -10.27 2.95 -15.09
N GLY A 24 -10.85 3.02 -13.90
CA GLY A 24 -11.30 4.29 -13.31
C GLY A 24 -11.87 4.15 -11.90
N PRO A 25 -12.38 5.25 -11.33
CA PRO A 25 -12.99 5.26 -10.02
C PRO A 25 -14.28 4.43 -10.00
N VAL A 26 -14.49 3.67 -8.93
CA VAL A 26 -15.72 2.92 -8.67
C VAL A 26 -16.20 3.23 -7.28
N LEU A 27 -17.48 3.60 -7.16
CA LEU A 27 -18.16 3.64 -5.87
C LEU A 27 -18.62 2.22 -5.53
N ILE A 28 -18.32 1.80 -4.31
CA ILE A 28 -18.68 0.49 -3.74
C ILE A 28 -19.58 0.77 -2.54
N GLY A 29 -20.74 0.12 -2.48
CA GLY A 29 -21.70 0.29 -1.40
C GLY A 29 -22.29 -1.03 -0.93
N SER A 30 -22.63 -1.11 0.35
CA SER A 30 -23.42 -2.22 0.91
C SER A 30 -24.36 -1.74 2.01
N SER A 31 -25.49 -2.45 2.17
CA SER A 31 -26.38 -2.33 3.32
C SER A 31 -25.81 -2.97 4.59
N GLN A 32 -24.72 -3.72 4.47
CA GLN A 32 -24.02 -4.36 5.59
C GLN A 32 -22.83 -3.48 6.02
N GLY A 33 -23.09 -2.45 6.81
CA GLY A 33 -22.06 -1.62 7.45
C GLY A 33 -21.61 -2.18 8.81
N GLY A 34 -20.50 -1.65 9.33
CA GLY A 34 -19.97 -2.01 10.65
C GLY A 34 -19.28 -3.38 10.70
N VAL A 35 -19.13 -4.04 9.56
CA VAL A 35 -18.46 -5.33 9.39
C VAL A 35 -17.31 -5.24 8.39
N ASN A 36 -16.45 -6.26 8.38
CA ASN A 36 -15.39 -6.38 7.39
C ASN A 36 -16.01 -6.65 6.00
N ILE A 37 -15.64 -5.83 5.00
CA ILE A 37 -16.24 -5.89 3.68
C ILE A 37 -15.74 -7.08 2.85
N GLU A 38 -14.51 -7.54 3.10
CA GLU A 38 -13.96 -8.73 2.45
C GLU A 38 -14.75 -9.99 2.82
N ASP A 39 -15.19 -10.10 4.07
CA ASP A 39 -16.05 -11.19 4.53
C ASP A 39 -17.42 -11.14 3.81
N VAL A 40 -18.04 -9.95 3.72
CA VAL A 40 -19.29 -9.75 2.97
C VAL A 40 -19.10 -10.11 1.49
N ALA A 41 -17.96 -9.77 0.89
CA ALA A 41 -17.66 -10.10 -0.50
C ALA A 41 -17.53 -11.61 -0.74
N ALA A 42 -17.02 -12.35 0.25
CA ALA A 42 -16.86 -13.80 0.19
C ALA A 42 -18.18 -14.54 0.45
N GLU A 43 -18.96 -14.10 1.43
CA GLU A 43 -20.17 -14.79 1.89
C GLU A 43 -21.44 -14.36 1.15
N THR A 44 -21.57 -13.07 0.85
CA THR A 44 -22.79 -12.46 0.28
C THR A 44 -22.44 -11.42 -0.80
N PRO A 45 -21.78 -11.82 -1.90
CA PRO A 45 -21.28 -10.90 -2.93
C PRO A 45 -22.37 -10.00 -3.55
N GLU A 46 -23.62 -10.46 -3.58
CA GLU A 46 -24.78 -9.70 -4.06
C GLU A 46 -25.16 -8.51 -3.18
N ALA A 47 -24.70 -8.49 -1.92
CA ALA A 47 -24.86 -7.35 -1.02
C ALA A 47 -23.94 -6.17 -1.38
N ILE A 48 -22.97 -6.38 -2.28
CA ILE A 48 -22.04 -5.35 -2.73
C ILE A 48 -22.51 -4.79 -4.06
N VAL A 49 -22.82 -3.51 -4.04
CA VAL A 49 -23.21 -2.73 -5.20
C VAL A 49 -22.00 -1.94 -5.68
N LYS A 50 -21.75 -1.97 -7.00
CA LYS A 50 -20.70 -1.20 -7.65
C LYS A 50 -21.29 -0.23 -8.66
N GLU A 51 -20.78 0.99 -8.68
CA GLU A 51 -21.17 2.05 -9.60
C GLU A 51 -19.90 2.71 -10.16
N PRO A 52 -19.45 2.28 -11.36
CA PRO A 52 -18.30 2.88 -12.04
C PRO A 52 -18.55 4.33 -12.43
N ILE A 53 -17.52 5.16 -12.34
CA ILE A 53 -17.56 6.58 -12.70
C ILE A 53 -16.55 6.85 -13.81
N ASP A 54 -17.01 7.55 -14.84
CA ASP A 54 -16.12 8.12 -15.84
C ASP A 54 -15.29 9.25 -15.21
N ILE A 55 -13.96 9.13 -15.24
CA ILE A 55 -13.06 10.09 -14.58
C ILE A 55 -13.05 11.47 -15.25
N VAL A 56 -13.43 11.56 -16.52
CA VAL A 56 -13.48 12.80 -17.29
C VAL A 56 -14.78 13.55 -17.03
N GLU A 57 -15.91 12.84 -17.05
CA GLU A 57 -17.22 13.43 -16.75
C GLU A 57 -17.41 13.71 -15.26
N GLY A 58 -16.81 12.88 -14.40
CA GLY A 58 -16.99 12.93 -12.95
C GLY A 58 -18.29 12.29 -12.48
N ILE A 59 -18.50 12.28 -11.15
CA ILE A 59 -19.71 11.74 -10.55
C ILE A 59 -20.95 12.57 -10.88
N LYS A 60 -22.02 11.93 -11.35
CA LYS A 60 -23.34 12.55 -11.50
C LYS A 60 -24.20 12.31 -10.27
N LYS A 61 -25.00 13.31 -9.86
CA LYS A 61 -25.88 13.18 -8.67
C LYS A 61 -26.83 11.99 -8.81
N GLU A 62 -27.32 11.71 -10.01
CA GLU A 62 -28.21 10.59 -10.31
C GLU A 62 -27.54 9.22 -10.07
N GLN A 63 -26.23 9.11 -10.30
CA GLN A 63 -25.47 7.89 -9.99
C GLN A 63 -25.37 7.68 -8.48
N ALA A 64 -25.07 8.74 -7.74
CA ALA A 64 -24.99 8.70 -6.28
C ALA A 64 -26.36 8.36 -5.65
N VAL A 65 -27.44 8.95 -6.15
CA VAL A 65 -28.82 8.63 -5.73
C VAL A 65 -29.15 7.17 -6.00
N ARG A 66 -28.85 6.67 -7.22
CA ARG A 66 -29.07 5.27 -7.57
C ARG A 66 -28.30 4.32 -6.66
N LEU A 67 -27.04 4.64 -6.34
CA LEU A 67 -26.24 3.82 -5.43
C LEU A 67 -26.82 3.82 -4.02
N ALA A 68 -27.16 4.99 -3.46
CA ALA A 68 -27.77 5.11 -2.14
C ALA A 68 -29.10 4.33 -2.04
N GLN A 69 -29.93 4.36 -3.09
CA GLN A 69 -31.15 3.54 -3.15
C GLN A 69 -30.84 2.04 -3.13
N LYS A 70 -29.87 1.59 -3.93
CA LYS A 70 -29.45 0.17 -3.96
C LYS A 70 -28.82 -0.29 -2.64
N MET A 71 -28.17 0.61 -1.91
CA MET A 71 -27.65 0.36 -0.56
C MET A 71 -28.77 0.27 0.50
N GLY A 72 -30.01 0.65 0.16
CA GLY A 72 -31.15 0.57 1.08
C GLY A 72 -31.32 1.79 1.99
N PHE A 73 -30.81 2.96 1.60
CA PHE A 73 -31.15 4.21 2.30
C PHE A 73 -32.65 4.53 2.14
N PRO A 74 -33.35 4.93 3.23
CA PRO A 74 -34.74 5.37 3.15
C PRO A 74 -34.94 6.60 2.24
N PRO A 75 -36.09 6.73 1.55
CA PRO A 75 -36.37 7.84 0.64
C PRO A 75 -36.14 9.24 1.23
N ASN A 76 -36.38 9.43 2.52
CA ASN A 76 -36.18 10.71 3.21
C ASN A 76 -34.71 11.10 3.42
N VAL A 77 -33.76 10.17 3.30
CA VAL A 77 -32.32 10.43 3.48
C VAL A 77 -31.46 10.06 2.27
N VAL A 78 -32.03 9.47 1.22
CA VAL A 78 -31.31 9.11 -0.02
C VAL A 78 -30.55 10.31 -0.60
N ASP A 79 -31.18 11.48 -0.70
CA ASP A 79 -30.53 12.66 -1.26
C ASP A 79 -29.34 13.13 -0.39
N SER A 80 -29.47 13.03 0.93
CA SER A 80 -28.38 13.38 1.87
C SER A 80 -27.21 12.41 1.74
N ALA A 81 -27.48 11.11 1.62
CA ALA A 81 -26.45 10.10 1.36
C ALA A 81 -25.75 10.35 0.02
N ALA A 82 -26.50 10.61 -1.04
CA ALA A 82 -25.97 10.91 -2.36
C ALA A 82 -25.08 12.15 -2.35
N GLU A 83 -25.47 13.22 -1.64
CA GLU A 83 -24.66 14.43 -1.48
C GLU A 83 -23.34 14.15 -0.75
N ASN A 84 -23.35 13.31 0.28
CA ASN A 84 -22.12 12.88 0.94
C ASN A 84 -21.23 12.06 -0.01
N MET A 85 -21.78 11.13 -0.78
CA MET A 85 -21.02 10.35 -1.76
C MET A 85 -20.36 11.24 -2.83
N VAL A 86 -21.05 12.27 -3.32
CA VAL A 86 -20.49 13.26 -4.25
C VAL A 86 -19.35 14.06 -3.59
N LYS A 87 -19.51 14.49 -2.34
CA LYS A 87 -18.45 15.20 -1.60
C LYS A 87 -17.23 14.30 -1.38
N LEU A 88 -17.44 13.02 -1.06
CA LEU A 88 -16.37 12.04 -0.88
C LEU A 88 -15.65 11.73 -2.19
N TYR A 89 -16.36 11.66 -3.32
CA TYR A 89 -15.73 11.54 -4.63
C TYR A 89 -14.85 12.75 -4.98
N ASN A 90 -15.35 13.96 -4.70
CA ASN A 90 -14.56 15.17 -4.89
C ASN A 90 -13.33 15.21 -3.98
N LEU A 91 -13.44 14.71 -2.74
CA LEU A 91 -12.31 14.53 -1.83
C LEU A 91 -11.30 13.53 -2.39
N PHE A 92 -11.77 12.38 -2.86
CA PHE A 92 -10.97 11.31 -3.46
C PHE A 92 -10.09 11.84 -4.60
N LEU A 93 -10.68 12.60 -5.53
CA LEU A 93 -9.93 13.20 -6.64
C LEU A 93 -8.99 14.33 -6.17
N LYS A 94 -9.47 15.21 -5.28
CA LYS A 94 -8.72 16.40 -4.86
C LYS A 94 -7.40 16.06 -4.17
N TYR A 95 -7.38 15.00 -3.37
CA TYR A 95 -6.23 14.61 -2.56
C TYR A 95 -5.46 13.42 -3.11
N ASP A 96 -5.72 13.01 -4.36
CA ASP A 96 -5.06 11.85 -4.98
C ASP A 96 -5.19 10.58 -4.12
N ALA A 97 -6.39 10.34 -3.61
CA ALA A 97 -6.67 9.13 -2.84
C ALA A 97 -6.70 7.91 -3.78
N THR A 98 -6.12 6.80 -3.34
CA THR A 98 -6.29 5.49 -3.98
C THR A 98 -7.52 4.76 -3.42
N MET A 99 -7.90 5.08 -2.18
CA MET A 99 -9.08 4.56 -1.51
C MET A 99 -9.64 5.58 -0.53
N VAL A 100 -10.96 5.74 -0.52
CA VAL A 100 -11.71 6.38 0.57
C VAL A 100 -12.76 5.39 1.03
N GLU A 101 -12.63 4.86 2.24
CA GLU A 101 -13.56 3.93 2.86
C GLU A 101 -14.23 4.61 4.04
N ILE A 102 -15.56 4.54 4.11
CA ILE A 102 -16.39 4.98 5.22
C ILE A 102 -17.10 3.76 5.78
N ASN A 103 -16.72 3.35 6.99
CA ASN A 103 -17.28 2.17 7.63
C ASN A 103 -17.40 2.36 9.16
N PRO A 104 -18.58 2.75 9.70
CA PRO A 104 -19.86 2.86 8.99
C PRO A 104 -20.17 4.28 8.47
N MET A 105 -20.86 4.34 7.33
CA MET A 105 -21.72 5.47 6.97
C MET A 105 -23.09 5.23 7.60
N VAL A 106 -23.64 6.17 8.36
CA VAL A 106 -24.83 5.93 9.19
C VAL A 106 -25.98 6.85 8.85
N GLU A 107 -27.19 6.33 8.98
CA GLU A 107 -28.39 7.13 9.24
C GLU A 107 -28.55 7.21 10.76
N ASP A 108 -28.50 8.41 11.34
CA ASP A 108 -28.67 8.59 12.78
C ASP A 108 -30.15 8.72 13.20
N SER A 109 -30.38 8.80 14.51
CA SER A 109 -31.72 8.93 15.07
C SER A 109 -32.47 10.21 14.67
N ASP A 110 -31.75 11.23 14.23
CA ASP A 110 -32.28 12.54 13.87
C ASP A 110 -32.54 12.65 12.35
N GLY A 111 -32.24 11.59 11.60
CA GLY A 111 -32.41 11.54 10.15
C GLY A 111 -31.25 12.17 9.38
N ALA A 112 -30.08 12.35 10.01
CA ALA A 112 -28.87 12.80 9.34
C ALA A 112 -28.08 11.61 8.79
N VAL A 113 -27.40 11.81 7.66
CA VAL A 113 -26.42 10.86 7.12
C VAL A 113 -25.01 11.31 7.48
N LEU A 114 -24.27 10.47 8.20
CA LEU A 114 -22.96 10.80 8.76
C LEU A 114 -21.91 9.77 8.35
N CYS A 115 -20.66 10.22 8.21
CA CYS A 115 -19.49 9.34 8.07
C CYS A 115 -18.89 9.16 9.46
N MET A 116 -19.10 8.01 10.10
CA MET A 116 -18.71 7.83 11.50
C MET A 116 -17.23 7.48 11.67
N ASP A 117 -16.70 6.71 10.73
CA ASP A 117 -15.29 6.37 10.67
C ASP A 117 -14.84 6.33 9.21
N ALA A 118 -13.56 6.61 8.98
CA ALA A 118 -12.99 6.70 7.65
C ALA A 118 -11.56 6.18 7.60
N LYS A 119 -11.27 5.39 6.57
CA LYS A 119 -9.91 5.01 6.18
C LYS A 119 -9.62 5.55 4.79
N ILE A 120 -8.56 6.33 4.67
CA ILE A 120 -8.17 6.95 3.41
C ILE A 120 -6.74 6.54 3.09
N ASN A 121 -6.55 5.93 1.92
CA ASN A 121 -5.24 5.64 1.37
C ASN A 121 -4.92 6.67 0.28
N PHE A 122 -3.70 7.18 0.27
CA PHE A 122 -3.22 8.16 -0.70
C PHE A 122 -2.24 7.53 -1.69
N ASP A 123 -2.18 8.06 -2.91
CA ASP A 123 -1.16 7.67 -3.89
C ASP A 123 0.19 8.29 -3.50
N SER A 124 1.17 7.47 -3.12
CA SER A 124 2.53 7.92 -2.80
C SER A 124 3.19 8.66 -3.97
N ASN A 125 2.84 8.33 -5.21
CA ASN A 125 3.35 9.04 -6.39
C ASN A 125 2.85 10.48 -6.48
N SER A 126 1.80 10.85 -5.74
CA SER A 126 1.25 12.21 -5.71
C SER A 126 1.92 13.12 -4.67
N ALA A 127 2.87 12.61 -3.86
CA ALA A 127 3.47 13.34 -2.75
C ALA A 127 4.05 14.72 -3.15
N TYR A 128 4.59 14.83 -4.36
CA TYR A 128 5.14 16.09 -4.88
C TYR A 128 4.10 17.23 -4.96
N ARG A 129 2.82 16.90 -5.16
CA ARG A 129 1.69 17.85 -5.24
C ARG A 129 0.77 17.84 -4.01
N GLN A 130 0.87 16.84 -3.14
CA GLN A 130 0.06 16.68 -1.92
C GLN A 130 0.84 16.90 -0.62
N LYS A 131 1.83 17.82 -0.61
CA LYS A 131 2.73 18.03 0.55
C LYS A 131 2.03 18.09 1.91
N LYS A 132 0.94 18.85 2.02
CA LYS A 132 0.19 19.00 3.28
C LYS A 132 -0.38 17.69 3.83
N ILE A 133 -0.72 16.73 2.96
CA ILE A 133 -1.21 15.41 3.39
C ILE A 133 -0.04 14.56 3.88
N PHE A 134 1.07 14.55 3.14
CA PHE A 134 2.26 13.77 3.51
C PHE A 134 2.97 14.34 4.74
N ASP A 135 2.83 15.64 5.02
CA ASP A 135 3.29 16.27 6.26
C ASP A 135 2.52 15.76 7.51
N LEU A 136 1.34 15.14 7.34
CA LEU A 136 0.55 14.54 8.43
C LEU A 136 0.94 13.09 8.73
N GLN A 137 1.89 12.50 7.98
CA GLN A 137 2.30 11.12 8.19
C GLN A 137 2.91 10.93 9.59
N ASP A 138 2.31 10.02 10.37
CA ASP A 138 2.76 9.70 11.72
C ASP A 138 3.65 8.45 11.72
N TRP A 139 4.96 8.67 11.58
CA TRP A 139 5.97 7.61 11.64
C TRP A 139 6.03 6.86 12.98
N THR A 140 5.35 7.31 14.04
CA THR A 140 5.32 6.58 15.32
C THR A 140 4.41 5.35 15.28
N GLN A 141 3.54 5.25 14.26
CA GLN A 141 2.64 4.13 14.04
C GLN A 141 3.19 3.10 13.03
N GLU A 142 4.33 3.39 12.40
CA GLU A 142 4.96 2.54 11.38
C GLU A 142 6.20 1.82 11.94
N ASP A 143 6.68 0.79 11.23
CA ASP A 143 7.94 0.13 11.58
C ASP A 143 9.11 1.10 11.33
N GLU A 144 10.06 1.18 12.27
CA GLU A 144 11.24 2.05 12.13
C GLU A 144 12.04 1.72 10.85
N ARG A 145 12.00 0.45 10.41
CA ARG A 145 12.66 -0.01 9.18
C ARG A 145 11.99 0.56 7.93
N ASP A 146 10.67 0.70 7.91
CA ASP A 146 9.94 1.28 6.78
C ASP A 146 10.31 2.77 6.63
N LYS A 147 10.44 3.46 7.76
CA LYS A 147 10.90 4.86 7.81
C LYS A 147 12.31 5.03 7.26
N ASP A 148 13.24 4.18 7.68
CA ASP A 148 14.63 4.27 7.24
C ASP A 148 14.79 3.86 5.77
N ALA A 149 14.01 2.87 5.31
CA ALA A 149 13.91 2.52 3.90
C ALA A 149 13.38 3.68 3.03
N ALA A 150 12.32 4.37 3.48
CA ALA A 150 11.76 5.52 2.77
C ALA A 150 12.76 6.68 2.64
N LYS A 151 13.57 6.96 3.68
CA LYS A 151 14.63 7.99 3.62
C LYS A 151 15.72 7.64 2.60
N ALA A 152 15.99 6.36 2.41
CA ALA A 152 17.01 5.86 1.49
C ALA A 152 16.47 5.61 0.08
N ASP A 153 15.18 5.89 -0.18
CA ASP A 153 14.50 5.58 -1.44
C ASP A 153 14.60 4.08 -1.78
N ILE A 154 14.31 3.23 -0.78
CA ILE A 154 14.32 1.77 -0.87
C ILE A 154 12.89 1.27 -0.61
N ASN A 155 12.39 0.39 -1.47
CA ASN A 155 11.14 -0.31 -1.20
C ASN A 155 11.43 -1.51 -0.31
N TYR A 156 11.00 -1.46 0.96
CA TYR A 156 11.20 -2.50 1.95
C TYR A 156 9.86 -2.97 2.51
N ILE A 157 9.73 -4.28 2.75
CA ILE A 157 8.63 -4.85 3.53
C ILE A 157 9.22 -5.96 4.40
N GLY A 158 9.05 -5.85 5.71
CA GLY A 158 9.44 -6.89 6.67
C GLY A 158 8.55 -8.13 6.59
N LEU A 159 9.14 -9.32 6.67
CA LEU A 159 8.45 -10.62 6.71
C LEU A 159 8.98 -11.44 7.91
N ASP A 160 8.30 -12.54 8.25
CA ASP A 160 8.64 -13.35 9.43
C ASP A 160 9.67 -14.47 9.14
N GLY A 161 10.62 -14.20 8.25
CA GLY A 161 11.64 -15.17 7.83
C GLY A 161 13.01 -14.95 8.46
N ASN A 162 13.99 -15.68 7.92
CA ASN A 162 15.38 -15.64 8.39
C ASN A 162 16.42 -15.48 7.27
N ILE A 163 16.00 -15.40 6.01
CA ILE A 163 16.87 -15.13 4.87
C ILE A 163 16.55 -13.75 4.32
N GLY A 164 17.46 -12.79 4.57
CA GLY A 164 17.34 -11.44 4.05
C GLY A 164 17.53 -11.42 2.53
N CYS A 165 16.77 -10.58 1.83
CA CYS A 165 16.87 -10.43 0.38
C CYS A 165 17.31 -9.01 0.03
N LEU A 166 18.28 -8.87 -0.89
CA LEU A 166 18.63 -7.58 -1.51
C LEU A 166 18.62 -7.76 -3.03
N VAL A 167 17.68 -7.09 -3.70
CA VAL A 167 17.40 -7.29 -5.12
C VAL A 167 17.18 -5.97 -5.82
N ASN A 168 17.45 -5.90 -7.13
CA ASN A 168 17.06 -4.78 -7.97
C ASN A 168 15.88 -5.15 -8.89
N GLY A 169 14.78 -4.41 -8.75
CA GLY A 169 13.52 -4.58 -9.46
C GLY A 169 12.50 -5.43 -8.69
N ALA A 170 11.31 -4.86 -8.47
CA ALA A 170 10.23 -5.50 -7.70
C ALA A 170 9.84 -6.90 -8.19
N GLY A 171 9.77 -7.13 -9.50
CA GLY A 171 9.46 -8.44 -10.07
C GLY A 171 10.53 -9.50 -9.74
N LEU A 172 11.81 -9.11 -9.79
CA LEU A 172 12.92 -9.99 -9.43
C LEU A 172 12.97 -10.21 -7.91
N ALA A 173 12.62 -9.20 -7.11
CA ALA A 173 12.55 -9.30 -5.65
C ALA A 173 11.49 -10.33 -5.23
N MET A 174 10.29 -10.28 -5.81
CA MET A 174 9.25 -11.29 -5.61
C MET A 174 9.72 -12.69 -6.02
N ALA A 175 10.26 -12.84 -7.23
CA ALA A 175 10.76 -14.13 -7.70
C ALA A 175 11.92 -14.70 -6.83
N THR A 176 12.73 -13.82 -6.23
CA THR A 176 13.81 -14.21 -5.33
C THR A 176 13.27 -14.73 -4.00
N MET A 177 12.22 -14.12 -3.46
CA MET A 177 11.53 -14.65 -2.28
C MET A 177 10.87 -16.00 -2.58
N ASP A 178 10.22 -16.11 -3.73
CA ASP A 178 9.54 -17.34 -4.16
C ASP A 178 10.53 -18.49 -4.33
N ILE A 179 11.69 -18.26 -4.96
CA ILE A 179 12.70 -19.32 -5.14
C ILE A 179 13.35 -19.72 -3.80
N ILE A 180 13.55 -18.78 -2.86
CA ILE A 180 13.98 -19.12 -1.49
C ILE A 180 12.95 -20.06 -0.86
N LYS A 181 11.67 -19.73 -0.94
CA LYS A 181 10.58 -20.52 -0.35
C LYS A 181 10.45 -21.89 -1.01
N LEU A 182 10.55 -21.94 -2.34
CA LEU A 182 10.53 -23.16 -3.13
C LEU A 182 11.64 -24.15 -2.72
N HIS A 183 12.80 -23.62 -2.33
CA HIS A 183 13.94 -24.40 -1.84
C HIS A 183 13.96 -24.59 -0.31
N GLY A 184 12.85 -24.34 0.38
CA GLY A 184 12.67 -24.63 1.81
C GLY A 184 13.17 -23.55 2.78
N GLY A 185 13.67 -22.43 2.27
CA GLY A 185 14.01 -21.26 3.08
C GLY A 185 12.79 -20.41 3.43
N THR A 186 12.97 -19.41 4.29
CA THR A 186 11.90 -18.43 4.60
C THR A 186 12.44 -17.01 4.42
N PRO A 187 11.95 -16.25 3.43
CA PRO A 187 12.41 -14.89 3.18
C PRO A 187 12.03 -13.98 4.35
N ALA A 188 13.00 -13.20 4.85
CA ALA A 188 12.84 -12.28 5.98
C ALA A 188 12.32 -10.90 5.56
N ASN A 189 12.43 -10.57 4.27
CA ASN A 189 11.98 -9.29 3.75
C ASN A 189 11.80 -9.34 2.24
N PHE A 190 10.95 -8.44 1.74
CA PHE A 190 11.04 -7.91 0.39
C PHE A 190 11.93 -6.67 0.43
N LEU A 191 12.88 -6.52 -0.51
CA LEU A 191 13.65 -5.29 -0.67
C LEU A 191 14.05 -5.08 -2.13
N ASP A 192 13.65 -3.95 -2.68
CA ASP A 192 14.01 -3.47 -4.01
C ASP A 192 14.79 -2.14 -3.92
N VAL A 193 16.06 -2.16 -4.32
CA VAL A 193 16.95 -0.98 -4.40
C VAL A 193 16.84 -0.20 -5.72
N GLY A 194 15.98 -0.63 -6.64
CA GLY A 194 15.79 -0.03 -7.95
C GLY A 194 16.89 -0.40 -8.98
N GLY A 195 16.62 -0.11 -10.26
CA GLY A 195 17.50 -0.50 -11.37
C GLY A 195 18.84 0.24 -11.45
N GLY A 196 18.99 1.35 -10.73
CA GLY A 196 20.19 2.20 -10.70
C GLY A 196 20.81 2.33 -9.30
N ALA A 197 20.68 1.29 -8.48
CA ALA A 197 21.12 1.28 -7.09
C ALA A 197 22.56 1.82 -6.90
N THR A 198 22.68 2.78 -5.99
CA THR A 198 23.96 3.36 -5.59
C THR A 198 24.64 2.53 -4.49
N VAL A 199 25.95 2.71 -4.30
CA VAL A 199 26.69 2.10 -3.17
C VAL A 199 26.08 2.51 -1.82
N HIS A 200 25.59 3.74 -1.70
CA HIS A 200 24.89 4.22 -0.51
C HIS A 200 23.60 3.42 -0.25
N GLN A 201 22.73 3.27 -1.26
CA GLN A 201 21.50 2.49 -1.13
C GLN A 201 21.77 1.01 -0.79
N VAL A 202 22.82 0.41 -1.38
CA VAL A 202 23.24 -0.95 -1.01
C VAL A 202 23.65 -1.03 0.46
N THR A 203 24.38 -0.03 0.95
CA THR A 203 24.81 0.03 2.36
C THR A 203 23.62 0.19 3.31
N GLU A 204 22.70 1.09 3.01
CA GLU A 204 21.47 1.26 3.79
C GLU A 204 20.60 0.00 3.75
N ALA A 205 20.51 -0.68 2.60
CA ALA A 205 19.82 -1.97 2.49
C ALA A 205 20.42 -3.03 3.43
N PHE A 206 21.76 -3.14 3.50
CA PHE A 206 22.41 -4.04 4.46
C PHE A 206 22.12 -3.66 5.91
N LYS A 207 22.12 -2.36 6.27
CA LYS A 207 21.74 -1.90 7.61
C LYS A 207 20.31 -2.32 7.96
N LEU A 208 19.37 -2.09 7.04
CA LEU A 208 17.96 -2.47 7.21
C LEU A 208 17.81 -3.97 7.44
N ILE A 209 18.40 -4.80 6.56
CA ILE A 209 18.32 -6.25 6.68
C ILE A 209 18.95 -6.74 7.99
N THR A 210 20.13 -6.24 8.35
CA THR A 210 20.86 -6.69 9.55
C THR A 210 20.32 -6.11 10.87
N SER A 211 19.45 -5.10 10.82
CA SER A 211 18.71 -4.62 11.99
C SER A 211 17.76 -5.68 12.54
N ASP A 212 17.27 -6.60 11.69
CA ASP A 212 16.44 -7.71 12.09
C ASP A 212 17.29 -8.90 12.57
N LYS A 213 17.24 -9.15 13.87
CA LYS A 213 18.00 -10.24 14.53
C LYS A 213 17.56 -11.64 14.11
N LYS A 214 16.40 -11.79 13.45
CA LYS A 214 15.95 -13.08 12.91
C LYS A 214 16.73 -13.48 11.66
N VAL A 215 17.39 -12.52 10.99
CA VAL A 215 18.13 -12.77 9.75
C VAL A 215 19.42 -13.53 10.06
N LEU A 216 19.54 -14.72 9.48
CA LEU A 216 20.67 -15.63 9.64
C LEU A 216 21.53 -15.75 8.38
N ALA A 217 21.03 -15.31 7.23
CA ALA A 217 21.74 -15.27 5.96
C ALA A 217 21.16 -14.18 5.05
N ILE A 218 21.94 -13.70 4.09
CA ILE A 218 21.49 -12.72 3.08
C ILE A 218 21.69 -13.31 1.69
N LEU A 219 20.66 -13.26 0.85
CA LEU A 219 20.74 -13.49 -0.59
C LEU A 219 20.71 -12.15 -1.32
N VAL A 220 21.85 -11.81 -1.95
CA VAL A 220 21.95 -10.68 -2.88
C VAL A 220 21.75 -11.21 -4.29
N ASN A 221 20.72 -10.74 -4.99
CA ASN A 221 20.46 -11.10 -6.37
C ASN A 221 20.33 -9.84 -7.22
N ILE A 222 21.42 -9.48 -7.90
CA ILE A 222 21.45 -8.27 -8.74
C ILE A 222 21.64 -8.66 -10.21
N PHE A 223 20.71 -8.21 -11.05
CA PHE A 223 20.84 -8.25 -12.50
C PHE A 223 21.31 -6.86 -12.99
N GLY A 224 22.61 -6.75 -13.25
CA GLY A 224 23.27 -5.58 -13.82
C GLY A 224 22.85 -5.34 -15.26
N GLY A 225 21.82 -4.52 -15.43
CA GLY A 225 21.48 -3.91 -16.71
C GLY A 225 22.46 -2.78 -17.04
N ILE A 226 22.16 -1.57 -16.55
CA ILE A 226 23.01 -0.38 -16.73
C ILE A 226 24.17 -0.35 -15.71
N MET A 227 24.03 -1.06 -14.59
CA MET A 227 25.04 -1.12 -13.54
C MET A 227 26.13 -2.15 -13.87
N ARG A 228 27.39 -1.81 -13.62
CA ARG A 228 28.50 -2.77 -13.74
C ARG A 228 28.67 -3.58 -12.46
N CYS A 229 28.84 -4.89 -12.61
CA CYS A 229 28.91 -5.83 -11.49
C CYS A 229 30.13 -5.59 -10.60
N ASP A 230 31.26 -5.16 -11.17
CA ASP A 230 32.49 -4.86 -10.41
C ASP A 230 32.29 -3.76 -9.37
N VAL A 231 31.56 -2.71 -9.72
CA VAL A 231 31.26 -1.58 -8.82
C VAL A 231 30.30 -2.01 -7.72
N ILE A 232 29.30 -2.82 -8.05
CA ILE A 232 28.34 -3.36 -7.08
C ILE A 232 29.04 -4.31 -6.10
N ALA A 233 29.89 -5.21 -6.58
CA ALA A 233 30.66 -6.12 -5.73
C ALA A 233 31.56 -5.34 -4.76
N GLN A 234 32.24 -4.29 -5.22
CA GLN A 234 33.00 -3.39 -4.35
C GLN A 234 32.12 -2.74 -3.28
N GLY A 235 30.95 -2.22 -3.67
CA GLY A 235 29.98 -1.64 -2.74
C GLY A 235 29.50 -2.63 -1.68
N ILE A 236 29.23 -3.88 -2.06
CA ILE A 236 28.87 -4.96 -1.13
C ILE A 236 30.03 -5.22 -0.15
N VAL A 237 31.25 -5.39 -0.65
CA VAL A 237 32.42 -5.66 0.20
C VAL A 237 32.67 -4.51 1.19
N MET A 238 32.49 -3.26 0.76
CA MET A 238 32.61 -2.10 1.63
C MET A 238 31.51 -2.10 2.71
N ALA A 239 30.24 -2.27 2.33
CA ALA A 239 29.13 -2.31 3.28
C ALA A 239 29.30 -3.42 4.32
N VAL A 240 29.75 -4.61 3.91
CA VAL A 240 29.99 -5.76 4.80
C VAL A 240 31.10 -5.45 5.82
N LYS A 241 32.17 -4.78 5.39
CA LYS A 241 33.27 -4.37 6.27
C LYS A 241 32.84 -3.28 7.24
N ASP A 242 32.20 -2.23 6.73
CA ASP A 242 31.81 -1.06 7.51
C ASP A 242 30.76 -1.38 8.58
N LEU A 243 29.88 -2.35 8.29
CA LEU A 243 28.82 -2.80 9.20
C LEU A 243 29.22 -4.04 10.02
N GLU A 244 30.45 -4.54 9.85
CA GLU A 244 30.96 -5.75 10.51
C GLU A 244 30.01 -6.96 10.42
N ILE A 245 29.42 -7.18 9.23
CA ILE A 245 28.39 -8.23 9.03
C ILE A 245 29.01 -9.62 9.17
N LYS A 246 28.48 -10.43 10.09
CA LYS A 246 28.98 -11.78 10.39
C LYS A 246 28.16 -12.92 9.82
N ILE A 247 26.94 -12.63 9.37
CA ILE A 247 26.06 -13.65 8.78
C ILE A 247 26.47 -13.95 7.33
N PRO A 248 26.31 -15.19 6.86
CA PRO A 248 26.67 -15.59 5.51
C PRO A 248 25.89 -14.80 4.45
N ILE A 249 26.61 -14.38 3.41
CA ILE A 249 26.05 -13.64 2.27
C ILE A 249 26.28 -14.46 1.01
N VAL A 250 25.20 -14.83 0.33
CA VAL A 250 25.22 -15.47 -0.97
C VAL A 250 24.96 -14.39 -2.02
N VAL A 251 25.90 -14.22 -2.94
CA VAL A 251 25.80 -13.16 -3.96
C VAL A 251 25.66 -13.80 -5.34
N ARG A 252 24.61 -13.43 -6.05
CA ARG A 252 24.43 -13.67 -7.47
C ARG A 252 24.43 -12.33 -8.19
N LEU A 253 25.48 -12.08 -8.97
CA LEU A 253 25.58 -10.97 -9.91
C LEU A 253 25.48 -11.51 -11.35
N GLN A 254 24.78 -10.78 -12.21
CA GLN A 254 24.76 -11.06 -13.65
C GLN A 254 24.76 -9.74 -14.40
N GLY A 255 25.66 -9.54 -15.35
CA GLY A 255 25.72 -8.29 -16.12
C GLY A 255 27.12 -7.95 -16.64
N THR A 256 27.33 -6.68 -16.96
CA THR A 256 28.61 -6.16 -17.45
C THR A 256 29.71 -6.30 -16.39
N ARG A 257 30.89 -6.80 -16.78
CA ARG A 257 32.05 -7.05 -15.91
C ARG A 257 31.79 -8.02 -14.75
N VAL A 258 30.90 -9.00 -14.94
CA VAL A 258 30.62 -10.01 -13.92
C VAL A 258 31.85 -10.85 -13.55
N ASP A 259 32.76 -11.12 -14.50
CA ASP A 259 33.97 -11.90 -14.21
C ASP A 259 34.97 -11.11 -13.36
N ASP A 260 35.02 -9.78 -13.49
CA ASP A 260 35.84 -8.91 -12.64
C ASP A 260 35.25 -8.75 -11.22
N ALA A 261 33.98 -9.13 -11.04
CA ALA A 261 33.24 -9.01 -9.78
C ALA A 261 33.31 -10.27 -8.90
N LYS A 262 33.77 -11.40 -9.48
CA LYS A 262 34.01 -12.67 -8.77
C LYS A 262 35.32 -12.62 -8.01
#